data_AF-A0A3N7EXM0-F1
#
_entry.id   AF-A0A3N7EXM0-F1
#
_cell.length_a   1.000
_cell.length_b   1.000
_cell.length_c   1.000
_cell.angle_alpha   90.00
_cell.angle_beta   90.00
_cell.angle_gamma   90.00
#
_symmetry.space_group_name_H-M   'P 1'
#
loop_
_entity.id
_entity.type
_entity.pdbx_description
1 polymer ?
#
loop_
_entity_poly.entity_id
_entity_poly.type
_entity_poly.pdbx_seq_one_letter_code
_entity_poly.pdbx_strand_id
1 'polypeptide(L)'
;MRWTVSRAGPIAATSPWRAASARAWQTSPRKSFEALSQHLAPCLTGHNAKGGFEPPFSIPVSIHSRPMTLYVSDLDGTLLDAQGRLADSTRLGLTRLLDEGLLFTVASARHVTSIRQILGDLPLRLPVIGSNGAYISDMASARHEIVHAIEPDLAQAVFALIRQHGLMPFVSTHGAQGDQLFYQSVHNEAQQSFVDERLRNSDPRLRHSPRMQDVLSDPAVTLVVVDREGPLAELQAAIDAMCGEQVETHLAEDLYKPGWPWLTVHDRRATKDQGIKTLAQRYGLEDKEVVVFGDHVNDIKMLRAAHRGIAVENAIPAVKREAHQVIGHHHEDSVLRFITEDWQARGRR
;
A
#
# COMPACT_ATOMS: atom_id res chain seq x y z
N MET A 1 50.11 -19.45 33.41
CA MET A 1 50.53 -18.39 34.36
C MET A 1 51.21 -17.26 33.58
N ARG A 2 50.68 -16.04 33.72
CA ARG A 2 51.26 -14.69 33.53
C ARG A 2 51.96 -14.27 32.22
N TRP A 3 51.20 -13.46 31.47
CA TRP A 3 51.46 -12.21 30.75
C TRP A 3 52.76 -11.41 30.97
N THR A 4 53.23 -10.82 29.87
CA THR A 4 53.86 -9.48 29.81
C THR A 4 53.28 -8.67 28.63
N VAL A 5 53.08 -7.38 28.88
CA VAL A 5 52.43 -6.37 28.03
C VAL A 5 53.49 -5.48 27.39
N SER A 6 53.28 -5.05 26.16
CA SER A 6 53.91 -3.86 25.59
C SER A 6 52.93 -3.16 24.64
N ARG A 7 52.64 -1.88 24.94
CA ARG A 7 51.75 -0.98 24.20
C ARG A 7 52.52 -0.27 23.08
N ALA A 8 51.89 -0.09 21.92
CA ALA A 8 52.21 0.98 20.97
C ALA A 8 50.89 1.64 20.52
N GLY A 9 50.85 2.97 20.61
CA GLY A 9 49.67 3.82 20.42
C GLY A 9 49.37 4.17 18.96
N PRO A 10 48.28 4.95 18.73
CA PRO A 10 47.69 5.16 17.42
C PRO A 10 48.35 6.31 16.64
N ILE A 11 48.48 6.12 15.32
CA ILE A 11 48.89 7.16 14.38
C ILE A 11 47.65 7.93 13.92
N ALA A 12 47.64 9.23 14.18
CA ALA A 12 46.71 10.20 13.64
C ALA A 12 47.31 10.87 12.39
N ALA A 13 46.49 11.07 11.36
CA ALA A 13 46.76 12.00 10.28
C ALA A 13 45.51 12.86 10.04
N THR A 14 45.78 14.17 10.02
CA THR A 14 44.95 15.35 9.87
C THR A 14 44.31 15.44 8.47
N SER A 15 43.14 16.05 8.25
CA SER A 15 42.91 17.51 8.13
C SER A 15 41.44 17.77 7.68
N PRO A 16 40.95 19.02 7.51
CA PRO A 16 40.23 19.85 8.47
C PRO A 16 38.71 19.97 8.11
N TRP A 17 38.00 20.91 8.75
CA TRP A 17 36.57 21.30 8.63
C TRP A 17 35.71 20.88 9.83
N ARG A 18 35.85 21.66 10.91
CA ARG A 18 34.82 21.85 11.94
C ARG A 18 34.11 23.18 11.69
N ALA A 19 32.79 23.12 11.86
CA ALA A 19 31.90 24.15 12.40
C ALA A 19 31.72 25.44 11.59
N ALA A 20 30.56 25.55 10.95
CA ALA A 20 29.85 26.82 10.82
C ALA A 20 28.34 26.59 11.04
N SER A 21 27.87 27.22 12.11
CA SER A 21 26.54 27.82 12.29
C SER A 21 25.28 26.97 12.13
N ALA A 22 24.75 26.56 13.29
CA ALA A 22 23.32 26.57 13.57
C ALA A 22 22.72 27.98 13.42
N ARG A 23 21.43 28.03 13.05
CA ARG A 23 20.51 29.16 12.82
C ARG A 23 20.43 29.63 11.36
N ALA A 24 19.33 29.26 10.71
CA ALA A 24 18.43 30.18 9.99
C ALA A 24 17.58 29.42 8.95
N TRP A 25 16.57 28.66 9.36
CA TRP A 25 15.42 28.34 8.49
C TRP A 25 14.14 28.24 9.34
N GLN A 26 13.74 29.38 9.91
CA GLN A 26 12.33 29.68 10.16
C GLN A 26 11.90 30.63 9.05
N THR A 27 11.15 30.10 8.08
CA THR A 27 10.02 30.73 7.36
C THR A 27 9.63 29.81 6.20
N SER A 28 8.38 29.34 6.24
CA SER A 28 7.64 28.68 5.13
C SER A 28 7.44 29.67 3.96
N PRO A 29 7.06 29.29 2.71
CA PRO A 29 6.00 28.31 2.45
C PRO A 29 6.21 27.29 1.30
N ARG A 30 5.59 26.12 1.53
CA ARG A 30 4.78 25.30 0.58
C ARG A 30 5.22 25.26 -0.89
N LYS A 31 5.69 24.09 -1.33
CA LYS A 31 5.53 23.57 -2.70
C LYS A 31 5.45 22.04 -2.68
N SER A 32 4.24 21.51 -2.52
CA SER A 32 3.88 20.15 -2.92
C SER A 32 2.40 20.19 -3.33
N PHE A 33 2.09 19.48 -4.42
CA PHE A 33 0.83 19.43 -5.21
C PHE A 33 0.56 20.46 -6.33
N GLU A 34 1.16 21.65 -6.38
CA GLU A 34 0.87 22.62 -7.48
C GLU A 34 1.87 22.65 -8.67
N ALA A 35 3.03 21.99 -8.60
CA ALA A 35 4.16 22.34 -9.48
C ALA A 35 4.42 21.43 -10.71
N LEU A 36 3.45 20.65 -11.21
CA LEU A 36 3.68 19.73 -12.35
C LEU A 36 2.61 19.76 -13.45
N SER A 37 1.91 20.88 -13.61
CA SER A 37 0.90 21.10 -14.65
C SER A 37 1.43 21.83 -15.90
N GLN A 38 2.74 21.90 -16.14
CA GLN A 38 3.28 22.74 -17.24
C GLN A 38 4.12 22.07 -18.31
N HIS A 39 4.31 20.75 -18.35
CA HIS A 39 4.91 20.10 -19.52
C HIS A 39 4.06 18.91 -19.95
N LEU A 40 3.08 19.17 -20.81
CA LEU A 40 2.61 18.31 -21.91
C LEU A 40 1.44 19.03 -22.60
N ALA A 41 1.72 19.62 -23.76
CA ALA A 41 0.74 20.14 -24.71
C ALA A 41 1.19 19.65 -26.12
N PRO A 42 0.29 19.51 -27.10
CA PRO A 42 -0.24 18.21 -27.46
C PRO A 42 0.10 17.80 -28.89
N CYS A 43 0.13 16.50 -29.16
CA CYS A 43 0.13 15.98 -30.52
C CYS A 43 -0.87 14.83 -30.63
N LEU A 44 -2.17 15.15 -30.70
CA LEU A 44 -3.21 14.24 -31.21
C LEU A 44 -4.33 15.08 -31.84
N THR A 45 -4.17 15.39 -33.12
CA THR A 45 -5.28 15.75 -34.00
C THR A 45 -5.91 14.46 -34.53
N GLY A 46 -7.20 14.30 -34.25
CA GLY A 46 -8.10 13.41 -35.00
C GLY A 46 -8.19 11.98 -34.46
N HIS A 47 -9.25 11.72 -33.69
CA HIS A 47 -10.33 10.83 -34.10
C HIS A 47 -11.47 10.92 -33.07
N ASN A 48 -12.70 11.04 -33.58
CA ASN A 48 -13.93 11.10 -32.81
C ASN A 48 -14.09 9.88 -31.88
N ALA A 49 -14.25 10.13 -30.58
CA ALA A 49 -14.94 9.21 -29.68
C ALA A 49 -15.83 10.03 -28.73
N LYS A 50 -17.09 10.19 -29.13
CA LYS A 50 -18.17 10.59 -28.22
C LYS A 50 -18.40 9.42 -27.25
N GLY A 51 -17.74 9.47 -26.12
CA GLY A 51 -17.93 8.54 -25.00
C GLY A 51 -17.65 9.30 -23.71
N GLY A 52 -18.52 10.26 -23.37
CA GLY A 52 -18.45 10.97 -22.10
C GLY A 52 -18.73 9.99 -20.97
N PHE A 53 -17.74 9.76 -20.11
CA PHE A 53 -17.93 9.08 -18.84
C PHE A 53 -18.59 10.09 -17.90
N GLU A 54 -19.92 10.04 -17.77
CA GLU A 54 -20.60 10.69 -16.64
C GLU A 54 -20.29 9.89 -15.37
N PRO A 55 -19.79 10.51 -14.29
CA PRO A 55 -19.64 9.81 -13.02
C PRO A 55 -21.02 9.35 -12.55
N PRO A 56 -21.19 8.10 -12.07
CA PRO A 56 -22.51 7.51 -11.84
C PRO A 56 -23.32 8.12 -10.68
N PHE A 57 -22.85 9.20 -10.03
CA PHE A 57 -23.53 9.77 -8.88
C PHE A 57 -23.44 11.29 -8.81
N SER A 58 -24.60 11.94 -8.81
CA SER A 58 -24.78 13.30 -8.29
C SER A 58 -24.81 13.25 -6.76
N ILE A 59 -23.82 13.89 -6.12
CA ILE A 59 -23.77 14.08 -4.67
C ILE A 59 -25.03 14.86 -4.23
N PRO A 60 -25.86 14.34 -3.31
CA PRO A 60 -27.11 15.00 -2.92
C PRO A 60 -26.86 16.41 -2.38
N VAL A 61 -27.69 17.37 -2.79
CA VAL A 61 -27.52 18.83 -2.60
C VAL A 61 -27.50 19.28 -1.12
N SER A 62 -27.67 18.40 -0.14
CA SER A 62 -27.72 18.75 1.29
C SER A 62 -26.35 18.79 2.01
N ILE A 63 -25.23 18.48 1.36
CA ILE A 63 -23.89 18.39 2.01
C ILE A 63 -23.06 19.68 1.90
N HIS A 64 -23.63 20.75 1.35
CA HIS A 64 -22.90 21.97 0.95
C HIS A 64 -22.34 22.85 2.09
N SER A 65 -22.44 22.45 3.36
CA SER A 65 -21.89 23.21 4.49
C SER A 65 -20.62 22.63 5.12
N ARG A 66 -20.20 21.40 4.77
CA ARG A 66 -18.98 20.79 5.32
C ARG A 66 -17.86 20.75 4.28
N PRO A 67 -16.63 21.22 4.61
CA PRO A 67 -15.48 20.98 3.73
C PRO A 67 -15.28 19.46 3.59
N MET A 68 -15.35 18.96 2.36
CA MET A 68 -15.23 17.54 2.09
C MET A 68 -13.78 17.08 2.26
N THR A 69 -13.59 16.04 3.07
CA THR A 69 -12.32 15.39 3.36
C THR A 69 -12.43 13.92 2.96
N LEU A 70 -11.47 13.45 2.18
CA LEU A 70 -11.29 12.03 1.85
C LEU A 70 -10.43 11.37 2.93
N TYR A 71 -10.98 10.38 3.61
CA TYR A 71 -10.26 9.54 4.55
C TYR A 71 -9.88 8.21 3.88
N VAL A 72 -8.60 7.83 3.96
CA VAL A 72 -8.11 6.55 3.42
C VAL A 72 -7.35 5.80 4.51
N SER A 73 -7.80 4.61 4.86
CA SER A 73 -7.12 3.80 5.87
C SER A 73 -6.41 2.61 5.24
N ASP A 74 -5.20 2.30 5.71
CA ASP A 74 -4.73 0.93 5.64
C ASP A 74 -5.62 0.00 6.51
N LEU A 75 -5.54 -1.31 6.26
CA LEU A 75 -6.28 -2.33 6.98
C LEU A 75 -5.46 -2.97 8.11
N ASP A 76 -4.47 -3.80 7.76
CA ASP A 76 -3.78 -4.70 8.69
C ASP A 76 -2.84 -3.91 9.59
N GLY A 77 -3.04 -3.98 10.92
CA GLY A 77 -2.26 -3.16 11.85
C GLY A 77 -2.74 -1.70 11.94
N THR A 78 -3.74 -1.28 11.16
CA THR A 78 -4.26 0.09 11.18
C THR A 78 -5.76 0.17 11.52
N LEU A 79 -6.64 -0.33 10.65
CA LEU A 79 -8.10 -0.32 10.86
C LEU A 79 -8.61 -1.60 11.53
N LEU A 80 -7.91 -2.71 11.31
CA LEU A 80 -8.30 -4.03 11.81
C LEU A 80 -7.70 -4.32 13.18
N ASP A 81 -8.34 -5.21 13.93
CA ASP A 81 -7.82 -5.76 15.19
C ASP A 81 -6.63 -6.73 14.94
N ALA A 82 -6.01 -7.23 16.02
CA ALA A 82 -4.89 -8.19 15.94
C ALA A 82 -5.26 -9.50 15.27
N GLN A 83 -6.56 -9.80 15.14
CA GLN A 83 -7.04 -10.99 14.47
C GLN A 83 -7.38 -10.72 13.00
N GLY A 84 -7.08 -9.52 12.49
CA GLY A 84 -7.37 -9.13 11.11
C GLY A 84 -8.88 -8.95 10.85
N ARG A 85 -9.65 -8.57 11.88
CA ARG A 85 -11.09 -8.36 11.78
C ARG A 85 -11.44 -6.90 12.01
N LEU A 86 -12.54 -6.46 11.39
CA LEU A 86 -13.12 -5.16 11.67
C LEU A 86 -13.99 -5.26 12.93
N ALA A 87 -13.66 -4.49 13.97
CA ALA A 87 -14.44 -4.47 15.20
C ALA A 87 -15.90 -4.01 14.95
N ASP A 88 -16.86 -4.56 15.68
CA ASP A 88 -18.29 -4.23 15.52
C ASP A 88 -18.57 -2.74 15.80
N SER A 89 -17.88 -2.16 16.79
CA SER A 89 -17.88 -0.72 17.09
C SER A 89 -17.44 0.10 15.89
N THR A 90 -16.31 -0.26 15.28
CA THR A 90 -15.78 0.37 14.07
C THR A 90 -16.73 0.23 12.89
N ARG A 91 -17.31 -0.96 12.68
CA ARG A 91 -18.32 -1.19 11.62
C ARG A 91 -19.52 -0.28 11.80
N LEU A 92 -20.15 -0.29 12.99
CA LEU A 92 -21.33 0.51 13.28
C LEU A 92 -21.05 2.01 13.13
N GLY A 93 -19.91 2.48 13.65
CA GLY A 93 -19.50 3.87 13.55
C GLY A 93 -19.25 4.31 12.11
N LEU A 94 -18.50 3.52 11.34
CA LEU A 94 -18.23 3.82 9.93
C LEU A 94 -19.51 3.80 9.10
N THR A 95 -20.40 2.82 9.27
CA THR A 95 -21.69 2.78 8.56
C THR A 95 -22.45 4.07 8.77
N ARG A 96 -22.59 4.52 10.02
CA ARG A 96 -23.27 5.77 10.34
C ARG A 96 -22.63 6.97 9.65
N LEU A 97 -21.31 7.10 9.71
CA LEU A 97 -20.59 8.22 9.10
C LEU A 97 -20.72 8.22 7.57
N LEU A 98 -20.65 7.04 6.93
CA LEU A 98 -20.84 6.86 5.49
C LEU A 98 -22.26 7.23 5.05
N ASP A 99 -23.27 6.86 5.84
CA ASP A 99 -24.67 7.25 5.60
C ASP A 99 -24.85 8.78 5.72
N GLU A 100 -24.12 9.42 6.64
CA GLU A 100 -24.03 10.88 6.79
C GLU A 100 -23.18 11.57 5.70
N GLY A 101 -22.59 10.82 4.76
CA GLY A 101 -21.88 11.35 3.60
C GLY A 101 -20.35 11.48 3.78
N LEU A 102 -19.75 10.82 4.76
CA LEU A 102 -18.29 10.70 4.89
C LEU A 102 -17.70 10.11 3.61
N LEU A 103 -16.66 10.75 3.06
CA LEU A 103 -15.85 10.16 1.98
C LEU A 103 -14.75 9.30 2.62
N PHE A 104 -14.92 7.98 2.54
CA PHE A 104 -13.98 7.02 3.10
C PHE A 104 -13.72 5.86 2.14
N THR A 105 -12.49 5.40 2.10
CA THR A 105 -12.09 4.14 1.44
C THR A 105 -10.84 3.55 2.11
N VAL A 106 -10.35 2.41 1.60
CA VAL A 106 -9.17 1.71 2.14
C VAL A 106 -8.10 1.51 1.08
N ALA A 107 -6.84 1.45 1.53
CA ALA A 107 -5.68 1.13 0.70
C ALA A 107 -4.84 0.03 1.36
N SER A 108 -4.85 -1.18 0.80
CA SER A 108 -4.30 -2.38 1.43
C SER A 108 -3.46 -3.23 0.47
N ALA A 109 -2.54 -4.03 1.02
CA ALA A 109 -1.85 -5.10 0.30
C ALA A 109 -2.79 -6.27 -0.06
N ARG A 110 -3.98 -6.35 0.58
CA ARG A 110 -4.97 -7.39 0.32
C ARG A 110 -5.62 -7.23 -1.06
N HIS A 111 -6.03 -8.36 -1.62
CA HIS A 111 -6.89 -8.39 -2.82
C HIS A 111 -8.34 -8.05 -2.47
N VAL A 112 -9.11 -7.53 -3.42
CA VAL A 112 -10.51 -7.09 -3.22
C VAL A 112 -11.40 -8.18 -2.64
N THR A 113 -11.20 -9.45 -2.97
CA THR A 113 -11.95 -10.59 -2.40
C THR A 113 -11.78 -10.64 -0.88
N SER A 114 -10.55 -10.48 -0.37
CA SER A 114 -10.28 -10.48 1.06
C SER A 114 -10.78 -9.20 1.73
N ILE A 115 -10.61 -8.04 1.09
CA ILE A 115 -11.14 -6.76 1.59
C ILE A 115 -12.66 -6.86 1.77
N ARG A 116 -13.38 -7.41 0.79
CA ARG A 116 -14.83 -7.60 0.85
C ARG A 116 -15.26 -8.56 1.95
N GLN A 117 -14.53 -9.66 2.18
CA GLN A 117 -14.82 -10.57 3.30
C GLN A 117 -14.72 -9.88 4.66
N ILE A 118 -13.77 -8.94 4.81
CA ILE A 118 -13.53 -8.23 6.08
C ILE A 118 -14.50 -7.06 6.25
N LEU A 119 -14.63 -6.21 5.23
CA LEU A 119 -15.44 -5.00 5.28
C LEU A 119 -16.93 -5.29 5.09
N GLY A 120 -17.31 -6.44 4.53
CA GLY A 120 -18.70 -6.86 4.37
C GLY A 120 -19.53 -5.81 3.62
N ASP A 121 -20.69 -5.48 4.17
CA ASP A 121 -21.67 -4.57 3.53
C ASP A 121 -21.51 -3.10 3.98
N LEU A 122 -20.29 -2.67 4.32
CA LEU A 122 -20.06 -1.23 4.54
C LEU A 122 -20.46 -0.45 3.27
N PRO A 123 -21.27 0.62 3.39
CA PRO A 123 -21.81 1.36 2.24
C PRO A 123 -20.76 2.32 1.64
N LEU A 124 -19.62 1.77 1.21
CA LEU A 124 -18.56 2.54 0.55
C LEU A 124 -19.08 3.07 -0.79
N ARG A 125 -18.90 4.37 -1.00
CA ARG A 125 -19.25 5.06 -2.26
C ARG A 125 -18.07 5.16 -3.23
N LEU A 126 -16.87 4.85 -2.73
CA LEU A 126 -15.61 4.92 -3.46
C LEU A 126 -15.04 3.51 -3.62
N PRO A 127 -14.29 3.26 -4.70
CA PRO A 127 -13.60 1.99 -4.87
C PRO A 127 -12.49 1.85 -3.83
N VAL A 128 -12.09 0.61 -3.58
CA VAL A 128 -10.98 0.27 -2.68
C VAL A 128 -9.69 0.13 -3.47
N ILE A 129 -8.57 0.47 -2.85
CA ILE A 129 -7.23 0.34 -3.41
C ILE A 129 -6.64 -0.97 -2.86
N GLY A 130 -6.50 -1.97 -3.74
CA GLY A 130 -6.05 -3.32 -3.40
C GLY A 130 -4.66 -3.64 -3.93
N SER A 131 -4.04 -4.68 -3.37
CA SER A 131 -2.73 -5.18 -3.80
C SER A 131 -1.67 -4.08 -3.89
N ASN A 132 -1.57 -3.26 -2.84
CA ASN A 132 -0.66 -2.11 -2.73
C ASN A 132 -0.87 -1.02 -3.80
N GLY A 133 -2.05 -0.95 -4.42
CA GLY A 133 -2.31 0.01 -5.50
C GLY A 133 -2.25 -0.59 -6.90
N ALA A 134 -1.97 -1.90 -7.01
CA ALA A 134 -2.09 -2.61 -8.28
C ALA A 134 -3.53 -2.64 -8.79
N TYR A 135 -4.52 -2.57 -7.88
CA TYR A 135 -5.93 -2.52 -8.24
C TYR A 135 -6.63 -1.31 -7.64
N ILE A 136 -7.52 -0.70 -8.41
CA ILE A 136 -8.61 0.13 -7.90
C ILE A 136 -9.91 -0.59 -8.26
N SER A 137 -10.69 -0.99 -7.25
CA SER A 137 -11.78 -1.94 -7.44
C SER A 137 -13.06 -1.47 -6.79
N ASP A 138 -14.18 -1.61 -7.49
CA ASP A 138 -15.49 -1.48 -6.87
C ASP A 138 -15.70 -2.64 -5.89
N MET A 139 -15.98 -2.35 -4.62
CA MET A 139 -16.07 -3.37 -3.58
C MET A 139 -17.29 -4.29 -3.78
N ALA A 140 -18.42 -3.73 -4.23
CA ALA A 140 -19.68 -4.45 -4.35
C ALA A 140 -19.68 -5.48 -5.48
N SER A 141 -19.14 -5.12 -6.64
CA SER A 141 -19.03 -5.99 -7.82
C SER A 141 -17.70 -6.74 -7.92
N ALA A 142 -16.68 -6.34 -7.14
CA ALA A 142 -15.29 -6.78 -7.26
C ALA A 142 -14.65 -6.49 -8.63
N ARG A 143 -15.25 -5.62 -9.44
CA ARG A 143 -14.71 -5.23 -10.76
C ARG A 143 -13.54 -4.26 -10.58
N HIS A 144 -12.43 -4.54 -11.25
CA HIS A 144 -11.30 -3.61 -11.33
C HIS A 144 -11.57 -2.48 -12.32
N GLU A 145 -11.39 -1.26 -11.87
CA GLU A 145 -11.43 -0.06 -12.70
C GLU A 145 -10.06 0.35 -13.23
N ILE A 146 -9.01 -0.04 -12.50
CA ILE A 146 -7.59 0.12 -12.86
C ILE A 146 -6.87 -1.18 -12.47
N VAL A 147 -5.97 -1.62 -13.34
CA VAL A 147 -5.04 -2.72 -13.11
C VAL A 147 -3.64 -2.24 -13.48
N HIS A 148 -2.70 -2.31 -12.55
CA HIS A 148 -1.28 -2.18 -12.79
C HIS A 148 -0.64 -3.54 -12.57
N ALA A 149 -0.09 -4.11 -13.63
CA ALA A 149 0.55 -5.41 -13.62
C ALA A 149 1.89 -5.32 -14.35
N ILE A 150 2.83 -6.14 -13.90
CA ILE A 150 4.14 -6.34 -14.50
C ILE A 150 3.92 -7.11 -15.81
N GLU A 151 4.47 -6.58 -16.90
CA GLU A 151 4.41 -7.22 -18.21
C GLU A 151 5.10 -8.60 -18.20
N PRO A 152 4.62 -9.57 -19.00
CA PRO A 152 5.10 -10.95 -18.99
C PRO A 152 6.62 -11.12 -19.04
N ASP A 153 7.31 -10.41 -19.94
CA ASP A 153 8.77 -10.53 -20.11
C ASP A 153 9.53 -10.11 -18.84
N LEU A 154 9.11 -9.00 -18.21
CA LEU A 154 9.71 -8.53 -16.97
C LEU A 154 9.36 -9.46 -15.80
N ALA A 155 8.12 -9.94 -15.73
CA ALA A 155 7.69 -10.88 -14.70
C ALA A 155 8.48 -12.21 -14.78
N GLN A 156 8.74 -12.71 -15.99
CA GLN A 156 9.60 -13.88 -16.23
C GLN A 156 11.05 -13.63 -15.82
N ALA A 157 11.60 -12.45 -16.10
CA ALA A 157 12.95 -12.08 -15.68
C ALA A 157 13.08 -12.00 -14.15
N VAL A 158 12.12 -11.35 -13.48
CA VAL A 158 12.04 -11.30 -12.00
C VAL A 158 11.90 -12.70 -11.43
N PHE A 159 11.01 -13.54 -11.97
CA PHE A 159 10.87 -14.92 -11.55
C PHE A 159 12.18 -15.71 -11.69
N ALA A 160 12.88 -15.57 -12.82
CA ALA A 160 14.16 -16.24 -13.04
C ALA A 160 15.21 -15.81 -12.00
N LEU A 161 15.28 -14.52 -11.67
CA LEU A 161 16.16 -14.00 -10.62
C LEU A 161 15.80 -14.59 -9.24
N ILE A 162 14.51 -14.63 -8.88
CA ILE A 162 14.05 -15.26 -7.64
C ILE A 162 14.52 -16.73 -7.56
N ARG A 163 14.40 -17.48 -8.67
CA ARG A 163 14.87 -18.87 -8.75
C ARG A 163 16.39 -19.00 -8.67
N GLN A 164 17.16 -18.07 -9.21
CA GLN A 164 18.63 -18.05 -9.08
C GLN A 164 19.08 -17.90 -7.62
N HIS A 165 18.32 -17.18 -6.81
CA HIS A 165 18.52 -17.08 -5.36
C HIS A 165 18.00 -18.31 -4.58
N GLY A 166 17.52 -19.35 -5.27
CA GLY A 166 17.00 -20.57 -4.63
C GLY A 166 15.62 -20.42 -4.00
N LEU A 167 14.93 -19.31 -4.24
CA LEU A 167 13.63 -18.97 -3.63
C LEU A 167 12.47 -19.33 -4.56
N MET A 168 11.24 -19.44 -4.04
CA MET A 168 10.03 -19.74 -4.81
C MET A 168 8.95 -18.71 -4.50
N PRO A 169 8.43 -17.98 -5.50
CA PRO A 169 7.35 -17.04 -5.28
C PRO A 169 5.95 -17.69 -5.40
N PHE A 170 4.99 -17.10 -4.70
CA PHE A 170 3.59 -17.10 -5.12
C PHE A 170 3.39 -16.01 -6.17
N VAL A 171 2.56 -16.28 -7.19
CA VAL A 171 2.34 -15.33 -8.30
C VAL A 171 0.86 -15.02 -8.41
N SER A 172 0.49 -13.75 -8.28
CA SER A 172 -0.84 -13.28 -8.66
C SER A 172 -0.82 -12.74 -10.08
N THR A 173 -1.77 -13.14 -10.92
CA THR A 173 -1.91 -12.66 -12.31
C THR A 173 -3.29 -12.07 -12.55
N HIS A 174 -3.39 -11.21 -13.56
CA HIS A 174 -4.66 -10.71 -14.09
C HIS A 174 -4.72 -10.99 -15.60
N GLY A 175 -5.43 -12.06 -15.97
CA GLY A 175 -5.52 -12.52 -17.36
C GLY A 175 -6.96 -12.71 -17.84
N ALA A 176 -7.13 -13.42 -18.95
CA ALA A 176 -8.44 -13.68 -19.55
C ALA A 176 -9.39 -14.47 -18.62
N GLN A 177 -8.84 -15.23 -17.69
CA GLN A 177 -9.59 -15.99 -16.68
C GLN A 177 -9.86 -15.19 -15.39
N GLY A 178 -9.60 -13.88 -15.41
CA GLY A 178 -9.66 -13.01 -14.24
C GLY A 178 -8.43 -13.15 -13.35
N ASP A 179 -8.59 -12.82 -12.07
CA ASP A 179 -7.50 -12.89 -11.11
C ASP A 179 -7.22 -14.33 -10.69
N GLN A 180 -5.95 -14.70 -10.69
CA GLN A 180 -5.49 -16.00 -10.23
C GLN A 180 -4.31 -15.85 -9.28
N LEU A 181 -4.17 -16.79 -8.36
CA LEU A 181 -3.07 -16.87 -7.39
C LEU A 181 -2.44 -18.25 -7.49
N PHE A 182 -1.21 -18.29 -7.98
CA PHE A 182 -0.48 -19.51 -8.23
C PHE A 182 0.55 -19.82 -7.15
N TYR A 183 0.67 -21.10 -6.84
CA TYR A 183 1.80 -21.68 -6.13
C TYR A 183 2.31 -22.92 -6.88
N GLN A 184 3.62 -23.16 -6.84
CA GLN A 184 4.22 -24.36 -7.43
C GLN A 184 4.68 -25.35 -6.36
N SER A 185 5.36 -24.86 -5.33
CA SER A 185 5.80 -25.67 -4.21
C SER A 185 5.95 -24.80 -2.97
N VAL A 186 5.85 -25.42 -1.80
CA VAL A 186 6.05 -24.78 -0.50
C VAL A 186 7.32 -25.34 0.14
N HIS A 187 8.11 -24.48 0.75
CA HIS A 187 9.45 -24.79 1.25
C HIS A 187 9.65 -24.48 2.74
N ASN A 188 8.68 -23.82 3.36
CA ASN A 188 8.70 -23.52 4.80
C ASN A 188 7.28 -23.48 5.38
N GLU A 189 7.18 -23.44 6.70
CA GLU A 189 5.91 -23.46 7.44
C GLU A 189 5.01 -22.25 7.15
N ALA A 190 5.60 -21.09 6.85
CA ALA A 190 4.84 -19.88 6.52
C ALA A 190 4.20 -19.99 5.13
N GLN A 191 4.95 -20.47 4.14
CA GLN A 191 4.42 -20.79 2.80
C GLN A 191 3.33 -21.86 2.85
N GLN A 192 3.54 -22.94 3.62
CA GLN A 192 2.51 -23.96 3.81
C GLN A 192 1.24 -23.37 4.39
N SER A 193 1.37 -22.58 5.47
CA SER A 193 0.22 -21.96 6.09
C SER A 193 -0.47 -20.92 5.21
N PHE A 194 0.26 -20.22 4.34
CA PHE A 194 -0.31 -19.28 3.37
C PHE A 194 -1.26 -20.01 2.41
N VAL A 195 -0.83 -21.19 1.92
CA VAL A 195 -1.65 -22.07 1.08
C VAL A 195 -2.83 -22.64 1.87
N ASP A 196 -2.58 -23.19 3.06
CA ASP A 196 -3.61 -23.80 3.89
C ASP A 196 -4.72 -22.81 4.28
N GLU A 197 -4.36 -21.56 4.57
CA GLU A 197 -5.33 -20.51 4.87
C GLU A 197 -6.26 -20.25 3.68
N ARG A 198 -5.69 -20.15 2.47
CA ARG A 198 -6.47 -19.92 1.24
C ARG A 198 -7.35 -21.12 0.89
N LEU A 199 -6.88 -22.34 1.15
CA LEU A 199 -7.70 -23.55 1.03
C LEU A 199 -8.85 -23.55 2.05
N ARG A 200 -8.57 -23.26 3.33
CA ARG A 200 -9.60 -23.16 4.38
C ARG A 200 -10.65 -22.11 4.06
N ASN A 201 -10.23 -20.97 3.51
CA ASN A 201 -11.11 -19.86 3.15
C ASN A 201 -11.74 -20.01 1.76
N SER A 202 -11.49 -21.14 1.06
CA SER A 202 -11.99 -21.40 -0.29
C SER A 202 -11.70 -20.26 -1.27
N ASP A 203 -10.48 -19.70 -1.25
CA ASP A 203 -10.09 -18.62 -2.16
C ASP A 203 -10.23 -19.09 -3.61
N PRO A 204 -11.18 -18.52 -4.38
CA PRO A 204 -11.49 -19.01 -5.72
C PRO A 204 -10.36 -18.76 -6.71
N ARG A 205 -9.33 -17.99 -6.35
CA ARG A 205 -8.18 -17.66 -7.19
C ARG A 205 -7.04 -18.66 -7.03
N LEU A 206 -6.97 -19.41 -5.93
CA LEU A 206 -5.83 -20.28 -5.62
C LEU A 206 -5.71 -21.41 -6.65
N ARG A 207 -4.52 -21.57 -7.25
CA ARG A 207 -4.21 -22.60 -8.25
C ARG A 207 -2.83 -23.19 -7.97
N HIS A 208 -2.71 -24.50 -8.05
CA HIS A 208 -1.42 -25.16 -8.12
C HIS A 208 -0.96 -25.20 -9.58
N SER A 209 0.26 -24.75 -9.85
CA SER A 209 0.90 -24.90 -11.17
C SER A 209 2.21 -25.67 -11.05
N PRO A 210 2.40 -26.78 -11.80
CA PRO A 210 3.67 -27.52 -11.77
C PRO A 210 4.82 -26.72 -12.41
N ARG A 211 4.51 -25.68 -13.18
CA ARG A 211 5.48 -24.84 -13.89
C ARG A 211 5.03 -23.38 -13.91
N MET A 212 5.63 -22.55 -13.06
CA MET A 212 5.23 -21.15 -12.93
C MET A 212 5.48 -20.32 -14.20
N GLN A 213 6.43 -20.71 -15.06
CA GLN A 213 6.69 -20.01 -16.32
C GLN A 213 5.48 -20.03 -17.27
N ASP A 214 4.64 -21.07 -17.20
CA ASP A 214 3.47 -21.18 -18.07
C ASP A 214 2.40 -20.12 -17.72
N VAL A 215 2.32 -19.75 -16.43
CA VAL A 215 1.32 -18.77 -15.93
C VAL A 215 1.81 -17.33 -16.08
N LEU A 216 3.12 -17.12 -16.19
CA LEU A 216 3.75 -15.81 -16.45
C LEU A 216 3.67 -15.39 -17.92
N SER A 217 2.82 -16.06 -18.70
CA SER A 217 2.34 -15.57 -20.00
C SER A 217 1.27 -14.49 -19.84
N ASP A 218 0.54 -14.51 -18.72
CA ASP A 218 -0.36 -13.43 -18.30
C ASP A 218 0.41 -12.35 -17.51
N PRO A 219 -0.04 -11.08 -17.54
CA PRO A 219 0.51 -10.02 -16.70
C PRO A 219 0.46 -10.36 -15.20
N ALA A 220 1.59 -10.18 -14.52
CA ALA A 220 1.73 -10.49 -13.09
C ALA A 220 1.41 -9.26 -12.24
N VAL A 221 0.41 -9.37 -11.38
CA VAL A 221 0.01 -8.30 -10.46
C VAL A 221 0.98 -8.19 -9.29
N THR A 222 1.40 -9.34 -8.77
CA THR A 222 2.35 -9.42 -7.66
C THR A 222 3.12 -10.74 -7.69
N LEU A 223 4.42 -10.68 -7.42
CA LEU A 223 5.21 -11.84 -6.99
C LEU A 223 5.49 -11.70 -5.49
N VAL A 224 5.17 -12.73 -4.70
CA VAL A 224 5.36 -12.74 -3.24
C VAL A 224 6.30 -13.86 -2.86
N VAL A 225 7.41 -13.55 -2.18
CA VAL A 225 8.35 -14.52 -1.64
C VAL A 225 8.31 -14.45 -0.12
N VAL A 226 8.14 -15.60 0.53
CA VAL A 226 8.09 -15.72 1.99
C VAL A 226 9.27 -16.56 2.45
N ASP A 227 10.22 -15.94 3.14
CA ASP A 227 11.44 -16.60 3.64
C ASP A 227 12.07 -15.78 4.79
N ARG A 228 13.31 -16.09 5.18
CA ARG A 228 14.07 -15.34 6.18
C ARG A 228 14.55 -13.99 5.63
N GLU A 229 14.72 -13.01 6.52
CA GLU A 229 15.08 -11.63 6.17
C GLU A 229 16.36 -11.53 5.32
N GLY A 230 17.41 -12.28 5.67
CA GLY A 230 18.69 -12.25 4.95
C GLY A 230 18.55 -12.57 3.45
N PRO A 231 18.09 -13.78 3.07
CA PRO A 231 17.83 -14.13 1.67
C PRO A 231 16.89 -13.16 0.94
N LEU A 232 15.86 -12.64 1.62
CA LEU A 232 14.94 -11.68 1.01
C LEU A 232 15.58 -10.31 0.76
N ALA A 233 16.42 -9.83 1.68
CA ALA A 233 17.14 -8.56 1.51
C ALA A 233 18.16 -8.65 0.36
N GLU A 234 18.86 -9.77 0.22
CA GLU A 234 19.74 -10.03 -0.92
C GLU A 234 18.97 -10.06 -2.24
N LEU A 235 17.83 -10.73 -2.27
CA LEU A 235 16.95 -10.78 -3.44
C LEU A 235 16.39 -9.39 -3.78
N GLN A 236 15.95 -8.62 -2.79
CA GLN A 236 15.43 -7.27 -3.00
C GLN A 236 16.49 -6.38 -3.64
N ALA A 237 17.71 -6.37 -3.11
CA ALA A 237 18.82 -5.60 -3.67
C ALA A 237 19.14 -6.01 -5.12
N ALA A 238 19.06 -7.31 -5.43
CA ALA A 238 19.27 -7.82 -6.79
C ALA A 238 18.16 -7.37 -7.75
N ILE A 239 16.89 -7.40 -7.31
CA ILE A 239 15.76 -6.91 -8.10
C ILE A 239 15.89 -5.40 -8.35
N ASP A 240 16.21 -4.63 -7.31
CA ASP A 240 16.37 -3.18 -7.42
C ASP A 240 17.51 -2.83 -8.40
N ALA A 241 18.62 -3.58 -8.37
CA ALA A 241 19.72 -3.41 -9.31
C ALA A 241 19.36 -3.79 -10.75
N MET A 242 18.54 -4.84 -10.94
CA MET A 242 18.15 -5.33 -12.26
C MET A 242 17.09 -4.45 -12.92
N CYS A 243 16.05 -4.09 -12.18
CA CYS A 243 14.86 -3.46 -12.75
C CYS A 243 14.13 -2.52 -11.77
N GLY A 244 14.84 -1.96 -10.78
CA GLY A 244 14.25 -1.10 -9.75
C GLY A 244 13.43 0.05 -10.32
N GLU A 245 13.75 0.58 -11.51
CA GLU A 245 12.98 1.63 -12.21
C GLU A 245 11.60 1.21 -12.75
N GLN A 246 11.36 -0.09 -12.86
CA GLN A 246 10.16 -0.67 -13.47
C GLN A 246 9.27 -1.41 -12.45
N VAL A 247 9.81 -1.71 -11.27
CA VAL A 247 9.08 -2.39 -10.20
C VAL A 247 9.10 -1.60 -8.90
N GLU A 248 8.18 -1.96 -8.00
CA GLU A 248 8.19 -1.56 -6.60
C GLU A 248 8.39 -2.82 -5.74
N THR A 249 9.32 -2.77 -4.78
CA THR A 249 9.57 -3.86 -3.85
C THR A 249 9.22 -3.45 -2.42
N HIS A 250 8.57 -4.34 -1.67
CA HIS A 250 8.36 -4.15 -0.23
C HIS A 250 8.78 -5.40 0.53
N LEU A 251 9.84 -5.27 1.33
CA LEU A 251 10.25 -6.22 2.35
C LEU A 251 9.63 -5.82 3.68
N ALA A 252 8.85 -6.71 4.27
CA ALA A 252 8.09 -6.45 5.48
C ALA A 252 8.01 -7.69 6.36
N GLU A 253 8.03 -7.48 7.68
CA GLU A 253 7.70 -8.54 8.62
C GLU A 253 6.22 -8.92 8.50
N ASP A 254 5.90 -10.21 8.54
CA ASP A 254 4.51 -10.67 8.56
C ASP A 254 3.94 -10.50 9.98
N LEU A 255 2.96 -9.60 10.11
CA LEU A 255 2.25 -9.32 11.36
C LEU A 255 1.64 -10.58 12.00
N TYR A 256 1.24 -11.55 11.19
CA TYR A 256 0.58 -12.78 11.61
C TYR A 256 1.53 -13.97 11.73
N LYS A 257 2.76 -13.85 11.22
CA LYS A 257 3.81 -14.89 11.29
C LYS A 257 5.20 -14.29 11.56
N PRO A 258 5.45 -13.84 12.80
CA PRO A 258 6.77 -13.33 13.16
C PRO A 258 7.89 -14.33 12.85
N GLY A 259 9.00 -13.83 12.30
CA GLY A 259 10.15 -14.57 11.81
C GLY A 259 10.07 -14.98 10.34
N TRP A 260 8.97 -14.69 9.66
CA TRP A 260 8.73 -15.04 8.25
C TRP A 260 8.32 -13.81 7.43
N PRO A 261 9.24 -12.86 7.20
CA PRO A 261 8.96 -11.69 6.38
C PRO A 261 8.60 -12.07 4.94
N TRP A 262 7.89 -11.17 4.28
CA TRP A 262 7.50 -11.28 2.88
C TRP A 262 8.20 -10.20 2.07
N LEU A 263 8.73 -10.59 0.90
CA LEU A 263 9.13 -9.67 -0.16
C LEU A 263 8.03 -9.70 -1.22
N THR A 264 7.44 -8.54 -1.49
CA THR A 264 6.48 -8.36 -2.57
C THR A 264 7.11 -7.56 -3.70
N VAL A 265 6.81 -7.94 -4.94
CA VAL A 265 7.26 -7.26 -6.16
C VAL A 265 6.03 -6.91 -6.98
N HIS A 266 5.88 -5.64 -7.31
CA HIS A 266 4.76 -5.10 -8.07
C HIS A 266 5.26 -4.24 -9.24
N ASP A 267 4.36 -3.89 -10.15
CA ASP A 267 4.61 -2.82 -11.13
C ASP A 267 4.95 -1.51 -10.40
N ARG A 268 5.88 -0.69 -10.93
CA ARG A 268 6.30 0.57 -10.29
C ARG A 268 5.15 1.54 -10.00
N ARG A 269 4.04 1.46 -10.74
CA ARG A 269 2.84 2.30 -10.53
C ARG A 269 1.97 1.81 -9.37
N ALA A 270 2.12 0.56 -8.95
CA ALA A 270 1.33 -0.07 -7.90
C ALA A 270 1.84 0.34 -6.52
N THR A 271 1.55 1.59 -6.14
CA THR A 271 1.78 2.11 -4.79
C THR A 271 0.50 2.74 -4.24
N LYS A 272 0.31 2.69 -2.92
CA LYS A 272 -0.91 3.21 -2.27
C LYS A 272 -1.13 4.69 -2.55
N ASP A 273 -0.08 5.50 -2.54
CA ASP A 273 -0.14 6.94 -2.85
C ASP A 273 -0.62 7.21 -4.29
N GLN A 274 -0.14 6.44 -5.26
CA GLN A 274 -0.59 6.60 -6.65
C GLN A 274 -2.00 6.07 -6.86
N GLY A 275 -2.39 5.00 -6.15
CA GLY A 275 -3.76 4.54 -6.09
C GLY A 275 -4.71 5.62 -5.56
N ILE A 276 -4.34 6.28 -4.45
CA ILE A 276 -5.11 7.39 -3.85
C ILE A 276 -5.21 8.57 -4.81
N LYS A 277 -4.09 8.94 -5.46
CA LYS A 277 -4.06 10.02 -6.45
C LYS A 277 -4.98 9.73 -7.63
N THR A 278 -4.88 8.53 -8.20
CA THR A 278 -5.69 8.10 -9.35
C THR A 278 -7.18 8.06 -9.00
N LEU A 279 -7.51 7.55 -7.80
CA LEU A 279 -8.87 7.57 -7.27
C LEU A 279 -9.36 9.01 -7.10
N ALA A 280 -8.58 9.89 -6.48
CA ALA A 280 -8.98 11.28 -6.27
C ALA A 280 -9.27 11.99 -7.60
N GLN A 281 -8.44 11.77 -8.61
CA GLN A 281 -8.65 12.33 -9.96
C GLN A 281 -9.95 11.80 -10.60
N ARG A 282 -10.14 10.48 -10.61
CA ARG A 282 -11.27 9.85 -11.29
C ARG A 282 -12.63 10.21 -10.69
N TYR A 283 -12.66 10.54 -9.40
CA TYR A 283 -13.88 10.88 -8.65
C TYR A 283 -14.01 12.38 -8.35
N GLY A 284 -13.19 13.24 -8.96
CA GLY A 284 -13.27 14.70 -8.79
C GLY A 284 -12.99 15.17 -7.36
N LEU A 285 -12.08 14.48 -6.68
CA LEU A 285 -11.68 14.75 -5.29
C LEU A 285 -10.29 15.41 -5.18
N GLU A 286 -9.75 15.93 -6.28
CA GLU A 286 -8.38 16.47 -6.36
C GLU A 286 -8.17 17.66 -5.43
N ASP A 287 -9.18 18.52 -5.31
CA ASP A 287 -9.17 19.72 -4.46
C ASP A 287 -9.59 19.41 -3.01
N LYS A 288 -9.81 18.14 -2.66
CA LYS A 288 -10.24 17.75 -1.32
C LYS A 288 -9.03 17.47 -0.44
N GLU A 289 -9.19 17.79 0.84
CA GLU A 289 -8.20 17.35 1.83
C GLU A 289 -8.20 15.82 1.89
N VAL A 290 -7.00 15.24 1.91
CA VAL A 290 -6.79 13.80 1.97
C VAL A 290 -6.10 13.48 3.29
N VAL A 291 -6.77 12.69 4.11
CA VAL A 291 -6.26 12.19 5.40
C VAL A 291 -6.03 10.70 5.25
N VAL A 292 -4.82 10.25 5.56
CA VAL A 292 -4.45 8.82 5.44
C VAL A 292 -3.98 8.24 6.76
N PHE A 293 -4.24 6.95 6.97
CA PHE A 293 -3.81 6.20 8.15
C PHE A 293 -2.97 5.00 7.74
N GLY A 294 -1.85 4.76 8.42
CA GLY A 294 -1.00 3.60 8.15
C GLY A 294 -0.03 3.28 9.28
N ASP A 295 0.64 2.14 9.17
CA ASP A 295 1.51 1.60 10.21
C ASP A 295 2.83 1.00 9.68
N HIS A 296 2.90 0.67 8.38
CA HIS A 296 4.01 -0.08 7.79
C HIS A 296 4.72 0.64 6.62
N VAL A 297 5.84 0.07 6.14
CA VAL A 297 6.74 0.65 5.12
C VAL A 297 6.02 1.06 3.84
N ASN A 298 5.06 0.26 3.36
CA ASN A 298 4.25 0.55 2.16
C ASN A 298 3.29 1.75 2.35
N ASP A 299 3.11 2.24 3.57
CA ASP A 299 2.28 3.42 3.87
C ASP A 299 3.07 4.73 3.83
N ILE A 300 4.41 4.68 3.94
CA ILE A 300 5.26 5.87 4.02
C ILE A 300 5.00 6.84 2.87
N LYS A 301 4.88 6.33 1.64
CA LYS A 301 4.63 7.17 0.46
C LYS A 301 3.27 7.87 0.55
N MET A 302 2.22 7.19 0.98
CA MET A 302 0.89 7.82 1.12
C MET A 302 0.85 8.81 2.28
N LEU A 303 1.51 8.54 3.41
CA LEU A 303 1.59 9.49 4.53
C LEU A 303 2.29 10.79 4.13
N ARG A 304 3.36 10.70 3.34
CA ARG A 304 4.10 11.87 2.80
C ARG A 304 3.30 12.65 1.76
N ALA A 305 2.53 11.95 0.92
CA ALA A 305 1.75 12.57 -0.14
C ALA A 305 0.43 13.20 0.37
N ALA A 306 -0.13 12.69 1.45
CA ALA A 306 -1.39 13.17 2.00
C ALA A 306 -1.27 14.57 2.62
N HIS A 307 -2.40 15.27 2.69
CA HIS A 307 -2.50 16.54 3.42
C HIS A 307 -2.27 16.32 4.93
N ARG A 308 -2.75 15.19 5.45
CA ARG A 308 -2.48 14.71 6.81
C ARG A 308 -2.25 13.21 6.80
N GLY A 309 -1.00 12.80 6.92
CA GLY A 309 -0.61 11.43 7.23
C GLY A 309 -0.66 11.15 8.73
N ILE A 310 -1.41 10.14 9.14
CA ILE A 310 -1.62 9.76 10.54
C ILE A 310 -1.04 8.36 10.75
N ALA A 311 -0.18 8.20 11.75
CA ALA A 311 0.31 6.89 12.16
C ALA A 311 -0.43 6.41 13.41
N VAL A 312 -0.77 5.12 13.47
CA VAL A 312 -1.26 4.48 14.71
C VAL A 312 -0.11 4.18 15.66
N GLU A 313 -0.41 3.97 16.95
CA GLU A 313 0.63 3.79 17.97
C GLU A 313 1.54 2.58 17.72
N ASN A 314 1.04 1.49 17.15
CA ASN A 314 1.82 0.31 16.80
C ASN A 314 2.68 0.47 15.55
N ALA A 315 2.55 1.59 14.82
CA ALA A 315 3.32 1.83 13.61
C ALA A 315 4.83 1.74 13.85
N ILE A 316 5.55 1.23 12.86
CA ILE A 316 7.00 1.11 12.94
C ILE A 316 7.64 2.51 13.07
N PRO A 317 8.84 2.64 13.69
CA PRO A 317 9.47 3.94 13.89
C PRO A 317 9.67 4.75 12.61
N ALA A 318 9.92 4.08 11.48
CA ALA A 318 10.05 4.76 10.19
C ALA A 318 8.75 5.46 9.76
N VAL A 319 7.58 4.87 9.99
CA VAL A 319 6.28 5.44 9.62
C VAL A 319 5.91 6.61 10.53
N LYS A 320 6.11 6.47 11.84
CA LYS A 320 5.85 7.55 12.81
C LYS A 320 6.64 8.82 12.53
N ARG A 321 7.87 8.70 11.99
CA ARG A 321 8.71 9.85 11.61
C ARG A 321 8.15 10.64 10.43
N GLU A 322 7.36 9.99 9.57
CA GLU A 322 6.78 10.57 8.36
C GLU A 322 5.34 11.05 8.58
N ALA A 323 4.74 10.68 9.71
CA ALA A 323 3.39 11.08 10.07
C ALA A 323 3.35 12.51 10.63
N HIS A 324 2.27 13.22 10.32
CA HIS A 324 1.96 14.53 10.89
C HIS A 324 1.44 14.40 12.33
N GLN A 325 0.82 13.27 12.65
CA GLN A 325 0.28 12.98 13.97
C GLN A 325 0.34 11.47 14.23
N VAL A 326 0.62 11.11 15.48
CA VAL A 326 0.46 9.75 15.98
C VAL A 326 -0.81 9.69 16.83
N ILE A 327 -1.66 8.70 16.58
CA ILE A 327 -2.88 8.42 17.36
C ILE A 327 -2.68 7.15 18.20
N GLY A 328 -3.70 6.76 18.96
CA GLY A 328 -3.65 5.55 19.81
C GLY A 328 -3.48 4.25 19.03
N HIS A 329 -3.42 3.15 19.77
CA HIS A 329 -3.22 1.82 19.22
C HIS A 329 -4.40 1.37 18.34
N HIS A 330 -4.14 0.58 17.29
CA HIS A 330 -5.18 0.14 16.35
C HIS A 330 -6.31 -0.68 17.02
N HIS A 331 -6.00 -1.44 18.07
CA HIS A 331 -6.99 -2.19 18.87
C HIS A 331 -7.99 -1.33 19.67
N GLU A 332 -7.76 -0.03 19.78
CA GLU A 332 -8.59 0.88 20.58
C GLU A 332 -9.59 1.67 19.72
N ASP A 333 -9.88 1.18 18.51
CA ASP A 333 -10.68 1.86 17.48
C ASP A 333 -10.13 3.27 17.15
N SER A 334 -8.82 3.46 17.29
CA SER A 334 -8.18 4.79 17.21
C SER A 334 -8.46 5.52 15.90
N VAL A 335 -8.47 4.80 14.77
CA VAL A 335 -8.81 5.36 13.45
C VAL A 335 -10.27 5.84 13.42
N LEU A 336 -11.24 5.02 13.86
CA LEU A 336 -12.64 5.42 13.92
C LEU A 336 -12.84 6.65 14.81
N ARG A 337 -12.23 6.64 16.00
CA ARG A 337 -12.34 7.73 16.97
C ARG A 337 -11.82 9.04 16.38
N PHE A 338 -10.65 9.00 15.76
CA PHE A 338 -10.08 10.14 15.07
C PHE A 338 -11.01 10.65 13.97
N ILE A 339 -11.49 9.77 13.08
CA ILE A 339 -12.38 10.17 11.98
C ILE A 339 -13.65 10.80 12.53
N THR A 340 -14.23 10.22 13.58
CA THR A 340 -15.45 10.71 14.22
C THR A 340 -15.26 12.11 14.80
N GLU A 341 -14.17 12.32 15.56
CA GLU A 341 -13.85 13.62 16.17
C GLU A 341 -13.57 14.68 15.11
N ASP A 342 -12.77 14.34 14.08
CA ASP A 342 -12.41 15.24 12.98
C ASP A 342 -13.65 15.63 12.15
N TRP A 343 -14.50 14.66 11.82
CA TRP A 343 -15.76 14.87 11.10
C TRP A 343 -16.73 15.78 11.86
N GLN A 344 -16.91 15.53 13.15
CA GLN A 344 -17.78 16.35 14.01
C GLN A 344 -17.24 17.77 14.18
N ALA A 345 -15.92 17.94 14.34
CA ALA A 345 -15.28 19.24 14.48
C ALA A 345 -15.42 20.09 13.21
N ARG A 346 -15.49 19.48 12.03
CA ARG A 346 -15.75 20.17 10.75
C ARG A 346 -17.21 20.53 10.55
N GLY A 347 -18.13 19.72 11.08
CA GLY A 347 -19.56 19.97 11.00
C GLY A 347 -20.09 21.12 11.86
N ARG A 348 -19.29 21.62 12.81
CA ARG A 348 -19.63 22.74 13.71
C ARG A 348 -19.07 24.09 13.24
N ARG A 349 -18.29 24.13 12.17
CA ARG A 349 -17.62 25.36 11.68
C ARG A 349 -18.44 26.09 10.64
#